data_AF-A0A0S3TQP8-F1
#
_entry.id   AF-A0A0S3TQP8-F1
#
_cell.length_a   1.000
_cell.length_b   1.000
_cell.length_c   1.000
_cell.angle_alpha   90.00
_cell.angle_beta   90.00
_cell.angle_gamma   90.00
#
_symmetry.space_group_name_H-M   'P 1'
#
loop_
_entity.id
_entity.type
_entity.pdbx_description
1 polymer ?
#
loop_
_entity_poly.entity_id
_entity_poly.type
_entity_poly.pdbx_seq_one_letter_code
_entity_poly.pdbx_strand_id
1 'polypeptide(L)'
;MAFIKIQNIIINTNYIAAVKLDNQTSSEVKSVSVLIVTPKFPLFQCESISPNLHNYEWIEFTGQAANALQDYFTSYNNVIDLLPQSQESSVV
;
A
#
# COMPACT_ATOMS: atom_id res chain seq x y z
N MET A 1 -11.51 -4.96 -4.50
CA MET A 1 -10.09 -5.36 -4.60
C MET A 1 -9.53 -4.73 -5.87
N ALA A 2 -8.49 -3.91 -5.75
CA ALA A 2 -7.84 -3.26 -6.89
C ALA A 2 -6.35 -3.60 -6.93
N PHE A 3 -5.76 -3.52 -8.12
CA PHE A 3 -4.33 -3.70 -8.30
C PHE A 3 -3.77 -2.44 -8.94
N ILE A 4 -2.68 -1.93 -8.38
CA ILE A 4 -1.91 -0.84 -8.98
C ILE A 4 -0.70 -1.47 -9.66
N LYS A 5 -0.59 -1.31 -10.98
CA LYS A 5 0.60 -1.71 -11.75
C LYS A 5 1.46 -0.48 -12.03
N ILE A 6 2.68 -0.48 -11.52
CA ILE A 6 3.66 0.59 -11.74
C ILE A 6 4.97 -0.06 -12.19
N GLN A 7 5.41 0.29 -13.40
CA GLN A 7 6.58 -0.34 -14.03
C GLN A 7 6.43 -1.88 -14.01
N ASN A 8 7.34 -2.57 -13.32
CA ASN A 8 7.38 -4.03 -13.20
C ASN A 8 6.81 -4.53 -11.86
N ILE A 9 6.18 -3.65 -11.06
CA ILE A 9 5.62 -3.96 -9.75
C ILE A 9 4.10 -3.94 -9.82
N ILE A 10 3.46 -4.96 -9.27
CA ILE A 10 2.01 -5.04 -9.10
C ILE A 10 1.72 -5.03 -7.60
N ILE A 11 1.01 -4.01 -7.14
CA ILE A 11 0.63 -3.82 -5.74
C ILE A 11 -0.83 -4.20 -5.59
N ASN A 12 -1.13 -5.17 -4.72
CA ASN A 12 -2.49 -5.41 -4.26
C ASN A 12 -2.84 -4.37 -3.20
N THR A 13 -3.88 -3.57 -3.47
CA THR A 13 -4.21 -2.43 -2.63
C THR A 13 -4.75 -2.82 -1.26
N ASN A 14 -5.19 -4.07 -1.08
CA ASN A 14 -5.63 -4.58 0.23
C ASN A 14 -4.49 -4.63 1.26
N TYR A 15 -3.23 -4.64 0.80
CA TYR A 15 -2.07 -4.68 1.67
C TYR A 15 -1.41 -3.31 1.84
N ILE A 16 -1.94 -2.24 1.23
CA ILE A 16 -1.42 -0.89 1.45
C ILE A 16 -1.96 -0.37 2.78
N ALA A 17 -1.08 -0.08 3.73
CA ALA A 17 -1.47 0.53 5.00
C ALA A 17 -1.27 2.04 5.04
N ALA A 18 -0.26 2.56 4.34
CA ALA A 18 0.01 3.98 4.26
C ALA A 18 0.74 4.35 2.98
N VAL A 19 0.55 5.59 2.54
CA VAL A 19 1.30 6.21 1.45
C VAL A 19 1.86 7.52 1.96
N LYS A 20 3.17 7.74 1.76
CA LYS A 20 3.87 8.97 2.09
C LYS A 20 4.29 9.65 0.80
N LEU A 21 3.74 10.84 0.55
CA LEU A 21 4.07 11.69 -0.58
C LEU A 21 5.16 12.68 -0.14
N ASP A 22 6.40 12.41 -0.51
CA ASP A 22 7.53 13.29 -0.19
C ASP A 22 7.74 14.28 -1.35
N ASN A 23 7.12 15.46 -1.21
CA ASN A 23 7.10 16.47 -2.27
C ASN A 23 8.43 17.19 -2.46
N GLN A 24 9.34 17.13 -1.48
CA GLN A 24 10.64 17.78 -1.53
C GLN A 24 11.63 16.99 -0.66
N THR A 25 12.32 16.02 -1.23
CA THR A 25 13.63 15.66 -0.70
C THR A 25 14.62 16.76 -1.08
N SER A 26 15.68 16.94 -0.31
CA SER A 26 16.77 17.91 -0.59
C SER A 26 17.45 17.74 -1.97
N SER A 27 17.04 16.72 -2.74
CA SER A 27 17.57 16.34 -4.04
C SER A 27 16.68 16.79 -5.23
N GLU A 28 15.63 17.60 -5.05
CA GLU A 28 14.65 17.98 -6.10
C GLU A 28 13.86 16.82 -6.73
N VAL A 29 14.18 15.57 -6.39
CA VAL A 29 13.50 14.38 -6.91
C VAL A 29 12.30 14.05 -6.03
N LYS A 30 11.11 14.10 -6.63
CA LYS A 30 9.88 13.61 -6.01
C LYS A 30 10.03 12.12 -5.67
N SER A 31 9.71 11.76 -4.43
CA SER A 31 9.63 10.37 -4.01
C SER A 31 8.27 10.07 -3.38
N VAL A 32 7.83 8.82 -3.55
CA VAL A 32 6.63 8.30 -2.90
C VAL A 32 7.01 7.01 -2.23
N SER A 33 6.74 6.90 -0.93
CA SER A 33 6.93 5.66 -0.19
C SER A 33 5.56 5.02 0.06
N VAL A 34 5.45 3.71 -0.17
CA VAL A 34 4.24 2.92 0.09
C VAL A 34 4.54 1.90 1.15
N LEU A 35 3.78 1.89 2.24
CA LEU A 35 3.86 0.89 3.29
C LEU A 35 2.96 -0.28 2.95
N ILE A 36 3.58 -1.43 2.73
CA ILE A 36 2.89 -2.69 2.49
C ILE A 36 2.87 -3.51 3.78
N VAL A 37 1.68 -4.00 4.13
CA VAL A 37 1.40 -4.87 5.27
C VAL A 37 0.86 -6.17 4.75
N THR A 38 1.75 -7.17 4.66
CA THR A 38 1.35 -8.52 4.25
C THR A 38 1.22 -9.41 5.48
N PRO A 39 0.17 -10.24 5.59
CA PRO A 39 0.15 -11.29 6.60
C PRO A 39 1.33 -12.24 6.36
N LYS A 40 2.10 -12.52 7.41
CA LYS A 40 3.00 -13.67 7.42
C LYS A 40 2.13 -14.90 7.58
N PHE A 41 1.54 -15.38 6.49
CA PHE A 41 0.98 -16.72 6.51
C PHE A 41 2.16 -17.69 6.63
N PRO A 42 2.31 -18.44 7.74
CA PRO A 42 3.22 -19.57 7.70
C PRO A 42 2.55 -20.58 6.77
N LEU A 43 3.11 -20.76 5.57
CA LEU A 43 2.69 -21.87 4.71
C LEU A 43 2.80 -23.21 5.46
N PHE A 44 3.67 -23.30 6.47
CA PHE A 44 3.78 -24.39 7.44
C PHE A 44 4.40 -23.87 8.74
N GLN A 45 3.76 -24.10 9.90
CA GLN A 45 4.31 -24.25 11.28
C GLN A 45 3.17 -24.00 12.29
N CYS A 46 2.61 -25.03 12.93
CA CYS A 46 3.18 -25.74 14.08
C CYS A 46 3.76 -24.76 15.12
N GLU A 47 2.95 -24.46 16.14
CA GLU A 47 3.35 -24.07 17.49
C GLU A 47 4.59 -23.16 17.63
N SER A 48 4.48 -21.89 17.25
CA SER A 48 5.16 -20.84 18.02
C SER A 48 4.45 -19.50 17.84
N ILE A 49 4.06 -18.90 18.96
CA ILE A 49 3.42 -17.59 19.04
C ILE A 49 4.51 -16.54 18.75
N SER A 50 4.72 -16.23 17.47
CA SER A 50 5.50 -15.07 17.06
C SER A 50 4.62 -13.82 17.19
N PRO A 51 5.06 -12.76 17.89
CA PRO A 51 4.27 -11.53 18.09
C PRO A 51 4.04 -10.72 16.80
N ASN A 52 4.73 -11.03 15.70
CA ASN A 52 4.60 -10.30 14.43
C ASN A 52 3.87 -11.13 13.37
N LEU A 53 2.53 -11.07 13.40
CA LEU A 53 1.62 -11.69 12.42
C LEU A 53 1.70 -11.05 11.02
N HIS A 54 2.31 -9.87 10.92
CA HIS A 54 2.40 -9.10 9.69
C HIS A 54 3.85 -8.71 9.37
N ASN A 55 4.19 -8.75 8.08
CA ASN A 55 5.36 -8.13 7.49
C ASN A 55 5.03 -6.69 7.12
N TYR A 56 5.90 -5.76 7.49
CA TYR A 56 5.80 -4.35 7.14
C TYR A 56 7.01 -3.99 6.28
N GLU A 57 6.76 -3.47 5.09
CA GLU A 57 7.82 -3.05 4.16
C GLU A 57 7.48 -1.70 3.55
N TRP A 58 8.41 -0.75 3.64
CA TRP A 58 8.33 0.50 2.88
C TRP A 58 9.00 0.30 1.53
N ILE A 59 8.24 0.52 0.46
CA ILE A 59 8.75 0.51 -0.91
C ILE A 59 8.82 1.96 -1.36
N GLU A 60 10.04 2.43 -1.63
CA GLU A 60 10.28 3.77 -2.16
C GLU A 60 10.25 3.76 -3.69
N PHE A 61 9.51 4.70 -4.26
CA PHE A 61 9.43 4.97 -5.69
C PHE A 61 9.99 6.36 -5.97
N THR A 62 10.72 6.50 -7.08
CA THR A 62 11.29 7.76 -7.55
C THR A 62 10.98 7.96 -9.05
N GLY A 63 11.25 9.16 -9.57
CA GLY A 63 11.10 9.48 -10.99
C GLY A 63 9.67 9.34 -11.49
N GLN A 64 9.48 8.73 -12.66
CA GLN A 64 8.16 8.61 -13.30
C GLN A 64 7.17 7.76 -12.49
N ALA A 65 7.65 6.75 -11.76
CA ALA A 65 6.80 5.95 -10.87
C ALA A 65 6.26 6.78 -9.71
N ALA A 66 7.11 7.60 -9.09
CA ALA A 66 6.70 8.51 -8.01
C ALA A 66 5.66 9.52 -8.50
N ASN A 67 5.85 10.09 -9.69
CA ASN A 67 4.87 11.02 -10.29
C ASN A 67 3.51 10.34 -10.49
N ALA A 68 3.49 9.16 -11.11
CA ALA A 68 2.25 8.42 -11.34
C ALA A 68 1.53 8.04 -10.04
N LEU A 69 2.29 7.61 -9.02
CA LEU A 69 1.76 7.32 -7.69
C LEU A 69 1.20 8.56 -7.01
N GLN A 70 1.92 9.67 -7.07
CA GLN A 70 1.49 10.95 -6.52
C GLN A 70 0.19 11.41 -7.19
N ASP A 71 0.11 11.38 -8.52
CA ASP A 71 -1.09 11.75 -9.25
C ASP A 71 -2.28 10.84 -8.89
N TYR A 72 -2.02 9.54 -8.74
CA TYR A 72 -3.03 8.57 -8.33
C TYR A 72 -3.58 8.87 -6.92
N PHE A 73 -2.71 9.03 -5.92
CA PHE A 73 -3.09 9.21 -4.51
C PHE A 73 -3.48 10.65 -4.16
N THR A 74 -3.23 11.63 -5.02
CA THR A 74 -3.74 13.01 -4.86
C THR A 74 -5.18 13.13 -5.35
N SER A 75 -5.63 12.23 -6.25
CA SER A 75 -7.02 12.20 -6.73
C SER A 75 -7.94 11.60 -5.67
N TYR A 76 -8.88 12.41 -5.17
CA TYR A 76 -9.88 11.99 -4.18
C TYR A 76 -10.64 10.73 -4.60
N ASN A 77 -11.10 10.67 -5.85
CA ASN A 77 -11.90 9.54 -6.36
C ASN A 77 -11.13 8.22 -6.26
N ASN A 78 -9.84 8.24 -6.61
CA ASN A 78 -9.00 7.05 -6.56
C ASN A 78 -8.75 6.58 -5.13
N VAL A 79 -8.63 7.50 -4.18
CA VAL A 79 -8.42 7.16 -2.76
C VAL A 79 -9.70 6.62 -2.12
N ILE A 80 -10.87 7.16 -2.48
CA ILE A 80 -12.17 6.66 -1.99
C ILE A 80 -12.40 5.22 -2.44
N ASP A 81 -12.00 4.85 -3.67
CA ASP A 81 -12.10 3.46 -4.16
C ASP A 81 -11.26 2.47 -3.34
N LEU A 82 -10.26 2.96 -2.60
CA LEU A 82 -9.42 2.14 -1.72
C LEU A 82 -9.93 2.05 -0.28
N LEU A 83 -10.90 2.89 0.10
CA LEU A 83 -11.47 2.78 1.43
C LEU A 83 -12.21 1.45 1.56
N PRO A 84 -12.17 0.83 2.74
CA PRO A 84 -13.03 -0.31 3.01
C PRO A 84 -14.47 0.14 2.78
N GLN A 85 -15.12 -0.43 1.77
CA GLN A 85 -16.56 -0.30 1.63
C GLN A 85 -17.12 -0.86 2.92
N SER A 86 -17.69 0.00 3.77
CA SER A 86 -18.39 -0.44 4.96
C SER A 86 -19.41 -1.46 4.48
N GLN A 87 -19.16 -2.74 4.76
CA GLN A 87 -20.21 -3.73 4.69
C GLN A 87 -21.21 -3.27 5.75
N GLU A 88 -22.29 -2.63 5.31
CA GLU A 88 -23.49 -2.54 6.12
C GLU A 88 -23.82 -3.99 6.49
N SER A 89 -23.44 -4.35 7.71
CA SER A 89 -23.83 -5.61 8.31
C SER A 89 -25.34 -5.51 8.44
N SER A 90 -26.06 -5.99 7.42
CA SER A 90 -27.46 -6.35 7.56
C SER A 90 -27.48 -7.54 8.50
N VAL A 91 -27.46 -7.23 9.80
CA VAL A 91 -27.90 -8.14 10.85
C VAL A 91 -29.40 -8.33 10.59
N VAL A 92 -29.75 -9.48 10.01
CA VAL A 92 -31.12 -10.01 9.97
C VAL A 92 -31.23 -11.06 11.08
#